data_AF-A0A2S9FLF9-F1
#
_entry.id   AF-A0A2S9FLF9-F1
#
_cell.length_a   1.000
_cell.length_b   1.000
_cell.length_c   1.000
_cell.angle_alpha   90.00
_cell.angle_beta   90.00
_cell.angle_gamma   90.00
#
_symmetry.space_group_name_H-M   'P 1'
#
loop_
_entity.id
_entity.type
_entity.pdbx_description
1 polymer ?
#
loop_
_entity_poly.entity_id
_entity_poly.type
_entity_poly.pdbx_seq_one_letter_code
_entity_poly.pdbx_strand_id
1 'polypeptide(L)'
;GIALDQTRFGRAIQGYRLHLTGSHTPIPADVGGRVTASVDGQVIDSWPIATDGTIDHWLDLPDDLVERYTNIVVGIDTSGDMGDCDDYRPITLTIYGSTVVQNTPAQPPLAAGFNSLPQALMPYAEVGIAPDNFVDTDRAVQIVLGLQRLSVVPL
;
A
#
# COMPACT_ATOMS: atom_id res chain seq x y z
N GLY A 1 3.66 7.06 -6.85
CA GLY A 1 3.31 5.82 -6.13
C GLY A 1 2.45 6.15 -4.94
N ILE A 2 1.66 5.20 -4.48
CA ILE A 2 0.81 5.29 -3.29
C ILE A 2 1.43 4.37 -2.25
N ALA A 3 1.89 4.94 -1.13
CA ALA A 3 2.53 4.19 -0.07
C ALA A 3 1.48 3.68 0.94
N LEU A 4 1.42 2.37 1.10
CA LEU A 4 0.69 1.69 2.17
C LEU A 4 1.66 1.36 3.30
N ASP A 5 1.35 1.86 4.50
CA ASP A 5 2.16 1.70 5.70
C ASP A 5 1.33 1.02 6.78
N GLN A 6 1.62 -0.26 7.04
CA GLN A 6 0.92 -1.06 8.05
C GLN A 6 1.08 -0.52 9.46
N THR A 7 2.14 0.24 9.75
CA THR A 7 2.44 0.76 11.10
C THR A 7 1.47 1.84 11.56
N ARG A 8 0.68 2.37 10.63
CA ARG A 8 -0.40 3.33 10.91
C ARG A 8 -1.69 2.67 11.33
N PHE A 9 -1.78 1.34 11.24
CA PHE A 9 -2.93 0.57 11.65
C PHE A 9 -2.61 -0.12 12.97
N GLY A 10 -3.37 0.20 14.02
CA GLY A 10 -3.23 -0.38 15.37
C GLY A 10 -3.72 -1.82 15.49
N ARG A 11 -3.60 -2.63 14.44
CA ARG A 11 -4.03 -4.03 14.34
C ARG A 11 -3.45 -4.68 13.08
N ALA A 12 -3.40 -6.01 13.05
CA ALA A 12 -3.18 -6.73 11.81
C ALA A 12 -4.36 -6.53 10.84
N ILE A 13 -4.06 -6.35 9.56
CA ILE A 13 -5.06 -6.06 8.51
C ILE A 13 -4.83 -6.90 7.25
N GLN A 14 -5.90 -7.13 6.49
CA GLN A 14 -5.97 -7.90 5.24
C GLN A 14 -7.03 -7.32 4.30
N GLY A 15 -7.09 -7.83 3.07
CA GLY A 15 -8.13 -7.47 2.11
C GLY A 15 -8.05 -6.00 1.72
N TYR A 16 -6.87 -5.57 1.30
CA TYR A 16 -6.63 -4.19 0.90
C TYR A 16 -7.36 -3.87 -0.39
N ARG A 17 -8.14 -2.79 -0.34
CA ARG A 17 -8.85 -2.29 -1.50
C ARG A 17 -8.63 -0.79 -1.64
N LEU A 18 -8.19 -0.36 -2.81
CA LEU A 18 -7.81 1.02 -3.10
C LEU A 18 -8.83 1.63 -4.05
N HIS A 19 -9.45 2.73 -3.65
CA HIS A 19 -10.25 3.56 -4.55
C HIS A 19 -9.34 4.61 -5.17
N LEU A 20 -8.83 4.31 -6.35
CA LEU A 20 -7.92 5.18 -7.06
C LEU A 20 -8.70 6.30 -7.74
N THR A 21 -8.38 7.54 -7.39
CA THR A 21 -8.91 8.73 -8.06
C THR A 21 -7.79 9.58 -8.63
N GLY A 22 -7.99 10.12 -9.83
CA GLY A 22 -6.93 10.86 -10.52
C GLY A 22 -7.35 11.39 -11.88
N SER A 23 -6.35 11.86 -12.61
CA SER A 23 -6.49 12.24 -14.01
C SER A 23 -5.24 11.98 -14.82
N HIS A 24 -5.39 11.97 -16.13
CA HIS A 24 -4.29 11.95 -17.07
C HIS A 24 -4.55 12.89 -18.25
N THR A 25 -3.50 13.22 -19.02
CA THR A 25 -3.66 13.89 -20.31
C THR A 25 -4.56 13.02 -21.21
N PRO A 26 -5.69 13.53 -21.73
CA PRO A 26 -6.52 12.78 -22.67
C PRO A 26 -5.72 12.34 -23.88
N ILE A 27 -5.92 11.08 -24.28
CA ILE A 27 -5.21 10.46 -25.39
C ILE A 27 -6.11 10.53 -26.64
N PRO A 28 -5.55 10.80 -27.84
CA PRO A 28 -6.28 10.73 -29.10
C PRO A 28 -7.01 9.39 -29.31
N ALA A 29 -8.16 9.41 -30.00
CA ALA A 29 -9.02 8.23 -30.14
C ALA A 29 -8.39 7.08 -30.97
N ASP A 30 -7.36 7.38 -31.76
CA ASP A 30 -6.58 6.45 -32.58
C ASP A 30 -5.42 5.80 -31.82
N VAL A 31 -5.15 6.21 -30.58
CA VAL A 31 -4.10 5.66 -29.72
C VAL A 31 -4.75 4.83 -28.61
N GLY A 32 -4.35 3.56 -28.53
CA GLY A 32 -4.75 2.67 -27.44
C GLY A 32 -3.99 3.00 -26.17
N GLY A 33 -4.67 3.08 -25.03
CA GLY A 33 -4.05 3.32 -23.73
C GLY A 33 -4.64 2.43 -22.64
N ARG A 34 -3.80 2.05 -21.68
CA ARG A 34 -4.17 1.25 -20.52
C ARG A 34 -3.50 1.82 -19.27
N VAL A 35 -4.24 1.87 -18.18
CA VAL A 35 -3.68 2.17 -16.86
C VAL A 35 -3.31 0.85 -16.19
N THR A 36 -2.15 0.82 -15.54
CA THR A 36 -1.67 -0.33 -14.79
C THR A 36 -1.40 0.06 -13.35
N ALA A 37 -1.79 -0.79 -12.41
CA ALA A 37 -1.33 -0.74 -11.02
C ALA A 37 -0.36 -1.90 -10.77
N SER A 38 0.75 -1.63 -10.11
CA SER A 38 1.79 -2.62 -9.83
C SER A 38 2.39 -2.49 -8.44
N VAL A 39 2.89 -3.59 -7.90
CA VAL A 39 3.71 -3.67 -6.70
C VAL A 39 4.99 -4.41 -7.06
N ASP A 40 6.15 -3.83 -6.76
CA ASP A 40 7.47 -4.39 -7.10
C ASP A 40 7.61 -4.82 -8.58
N GLY A 41 6.94 -4.11 -9.49
CA GLY A 41 6.93 -4.39 -10.93
C GLY A 41 5.93 -5.48 -11.36
N GLN A 42 5.30 -6.19 -10.43
CA GLN A 42 4.20 -7.11 -10.73
C GLN A 42 2.91 -6.30 -10.91
N VAL A 43 2.31 -6.39 -12.10
CA VAL A 43 0.99 -5.80 -12.37
C VAL A 43 -0.07 -6.57 -11.59
N ILE A 44 -0.77 -5.86 -10.71
CA ILE A 44 -1.86 -6.40 -9.89
C ILE A 44 -3.24 -6.13 -10.50
N ASP A 45 -3.35 -5.05 -11.28
CA ASP A 45 -4.57 -4.71 -12.02
C ASP A 45 -4.25 -3.87 -13.26
N SER A 46 -5.10 -3.95 -14.27
CA SER A 46 -4.99 -3.10 -15.45
C SER A 46 -6.36 -2.88 -16.10
N TRP A 47 -6.65 -1.64 -16.49
CA TRP A 47 -7.92 -1.26 -17.10
C TRP A 47 -7.72 -0.28 -18.26
N PRO A 48 -8.66 -0.22 -19.22
CA PRO A 48 -8.58 0.73 -20.33
C PRO A 48 -8.56 2.18 -19.82
N ILE A 49 -7.83 3.04 -20.53
CA ILE A 49 -7.81 4.46 -20.20
C ILE A 49 -9.14 5.13 -20.55
N ALA A 50 -9.59 6.08 -19.73
CA ALA A 50 -10.80 6.84 -20.02
C ALA A 50 -10.51 7.97 -21.02
N THR A 51 -11.40 8.19 -21.98
CA THR A 51 -11.22 9.21 -23.02
C THR A 51 -11.33 10.63 -22.48
N ASP A 52 -12.02 10.81 -21.35
CA ASP A 52 -12.22 12.10 -20.69
C ASP A 52 -11.06 12.52 -19.77
N GLY A 53 -10.01 11.69 -19.66
CA GLY A 53 -8.87 11.96 -18.81
C GLY A 53 -9.07 11.57 -17.35
N THR A 54 -10.17 10.93 -16.97
CA THR A 54 -10.48 10.61 -15.58
C THR A 54 -9.95 9.25 -15.16
N ILE A 55 -9.58 9.14 -13.87
CA ILE A 55 -9.33 7.86 -13.20
C ILE A 55 -10.27 7.80 -12.00
N ASP A 56 -11.15 6.81 -12.02
CA ASP A 56 -12.00 6.41 -10.90
C ASP A 56 -12.13 4.89 -10.97
N HIS A 57 -11.27 4.19 -10.23
CA HIS A 57 -11.17 2.74 -10.32
C HIS A 57 -10.91 2.11 -8.96
N TRP A 58 -11.59 1.02 -8.68
CA TRP A 58 -11.34 0.20 -7.51
C TRP A 58 -10.41 -0.96 -7.89
N LEU A 59 -9.31 -1.11 -7.15
CA LEU A 59 -8.42 -2.25 -7.30
C LEU A 59 -8.22 -2.95 -5.95
N ASP A 60 -8.06 -4.26 -6.03
CA ASP A 60 -7.75 -5.12 -4.88
C ASP A 60 -6.26 -5.44 -4.89
N LEU A 61 -5.62 -5.33 -3.73
CA LEU A 61 -4.21 -5.68 -3.55
C LEU A 61 -4.13 -7.09 -2.97
N PRO A 62 -3.50 -8.06 -3.66
CA PRO A 62 -3.30 -9.39 -3.13
C PRO A 62 -2.54 -9.38 -1.80
N ASP A 63 -3.07 -10.11 -0.81
CA ASP A 63 -2.55 -10.14 0.56
C ASP A 63 -1.10 -10.66 0.66
N ASP A 64 -0.68 -11.50 -0.27
CA ASP A 64 0.68 -12.05 -0.35
C ASP A 64 1.73 -11.04 -0.83
N LEU A 65 1.29 -9.95 -1.47
CA LEU A 65 2.14 -8.84 -1.90
C LEU A 65 2.20 -7.71 -0.85
N VAL A 66 1.47 -7.84 0.26
CA VAL A 66 1.43 -6.82 1.30
C VAL A 66 2.57 -7.04 2.28
N GLU A 67 3.53 -6.12 2.24
CA GLU A 67 4.56 -5.99 3.25
C GLU A 67 4.23 -4.88 4.26
N ARG A 68 5.09 -4.70 5.27
CA ARG A 68 4.96 -3.60 6.25
C ARG A 68 4.88 -2.23 5.56
N TYR A 69 5.67 -2.05 4.50
CA TYR A 69 5.63 -0.90 3.61
C TYR A 69 5.46 -1.40 2.18
N THR A 70 4.33 -1.11 1.56
CA THR A 70 4.03 -1.51 0.18
C THR A 70 3.82 -0.27 -0.66
N ASN A 71 4.47 -0.16 -1.82
CA ASN A 71 4.28 0.97 -2.72
C ASN A 71 3.56 0.53 -3.99
N ILE A 72 2.36 1.05 -4.20
CA ILE A 72 1.60 0.82 -5.43
C ILE A 72 2.03 1.86 -6.46
N VAL A 73 2.52 1.40 -7.60
CA VAL A 73 2.90 2.24 -8.73
C VAL A 73 1.78 2.20 -9.76
N VAL A 74 1.20 3.37 -10.05
CA VAL A 74 0.25 3.55 -11.15
C VAL A 74 1.00 4.11 -12.34
N GLY A 75 0.80 3.49 -13.50
CA GLY A 75 1.41 3.86 -14.77
C GLY A 75 0.40 3.87 -15.91
N ILE A 76 0.79 4.47 -17.03
CA ILE A 76 0.03 4.45 -18.27
C ILE A 76 0.91 3.79 -19.33
N ASP A 77 0.41 2.69 -19.87
CA ASP A 77 0.94 2.07 -21.08
C ASP A 77 0.14 2.61 -22.27
N THR A 78 0.84 2.91 -23.35
CA THR A 78 0.21 3.36 -24.58
C THR A 78 0.75 2.61 -25.78
N SER A 79 -0.08 2.50 -26.81
CA SER A 79 0.22 1.78 -28.04
C SER A 79 -0.42 2.49 -29.22
N GLY A 80 0.27 2.52 -30.35
CA GLY A 80 -0.16 3.23 -31.55
C GLY A 80 0.94 4.13 -32.09
N ASP A 81 0.64 4.83 -33.18
CA ASP A 81 1.51 5.86 -33.71
C ASP A 81 1.45 7.09 -32.79
N MET A 82 2.57 7.38 -32.14
CA MET A 82 2.71 8.54 -31.25
C MET A 82 3.25 9.78 -31.97
N GLY A 83 3.34 9.71 -33.30
CA GLY A 83 3.95 10.73 -34.14
C GLY A 83 5.44 10.49 -34.37
N ASP A 84 6.03 11.35 -35.19
CA ASP A 84 7.46 11.35 -35.49
C ASP A 84 8.31 11.75 -34.27
N CYS A 85 9.62 11.50 -34.34
CA CYS A 85 10.59 11.77 -33.26
C CYS A 85 10.70 13.24 -32.76
N ASP A 86 9.86 14.16 -33.24
CA ASP A 86 9.78 15.57 -32.82
C ASP A 86 8.36 16.02 -32.36
N ASP A 87 7.33 15.14 -32.37
CA ASP A 87 5.95 15.47 -31.95
C ASP A 87 5.60 14.84 -30.58
N TYR A 88 6.52 14.95 -29.61
CA TYR A 88 6.33 14.37 -28.28
C TYR A 88 5.18 15.05 -27.53
N ARG A 89 4.05 14.34 -27.34
CA ARG A 89 2.92 14.78 -26.52
C ARG A 89 3.07 14.23 -25.10
N PRO A 90 3.44 15.06 -24.10
CA PRO A 90 3.64 14.57 -22.75
C PRO A 90 2.32 14.07 -22.15
N ILE A 91 2.31 12.80 -21.75
CA ILE A 91 1.25 12.24 -20.92
C ILE A 91 1.58 12.54 -19.47
N THR A 92 0.78 13.39 -18.84
CA THR A 92 0.85 13.65 -17.41
C THR A 92 -0.13 12.72 -16.72
N LEU A 93 0.28 12.07 -15.64
CA LEU A 93 -0.58 11.30 -14.74
C LEU A 93 -0.57 11.96 -13.36
N THR A 94 -1.76 12.24 -12.83
CA THR A 94 -1.94 12.79 -11.48
C THR A 94 -2.85 11.89 -10.67
N ILE A 95 -2.38 11.42 -9.52
CA ILE A 95 -3.22 10.72 -8.54
C ILE A 95 -3.64 11.72 -7.47
N TYR A 96 -4.94 11.77 -7.18
CA TYR A 96 -5.51 12.70 -6.21
C TYR A 96 -5.41 12.18 -4.79
N GLY A 97 -5.29 13.11 -3.84
CA GLY A 97 -5.31 12.83 -2.40
C GLY A 97 -6.67 12.36 -1.88
N SER A 98 -7.73 12.39 -2.70
CA SER A 98 -9.02 11.76 -2.44
C SER A 98 -9.02 10.24 -2.60
N THR A 99 -7.90 9.66 -3.04
CA THR A 99 -7.72 8.20 -3.10
C THR A 99 -7.82 7.59 -1.70
N VAL A 100 -8.66 6.58 -1.53
CA VAL A 100 -8.96 5.96 -0.23
C VAL A 100 -8.48 4.51 -0.18
N VAL A 101 -7.93 4.11 0.97
CA VAL A 101 -7.58 2.72 1.27
C VAL A 101 -8.61 2.14 2.23
N GLN A 102 -9.21 1.02 1.84
CA GLN A 102 -10.03 0.16 2.69
C GLN A 102 -9.25 -1.09 3.07
N ASN A 103 -9.55 -1.61 4.25
CA ASN A 103 -8.98 -2.85 4.78
C ASN A 103 -9.95 -3.48 5.77
N THR A 104 -9.71 -4.74 6.06
CA THR A 104 -10.39 -5.50 7.12
C THR A 104 -9.39 -6.00 8.15
N PRO A 105 -9.79 -6.27 9.41
CA PRO A 105 -8.92 -6.92 10.38
C PRO A 105 -8.43 -8.30 9.91
N ALA A 106 -7.17 -8.63 10.17
CA ALA A 106 -6.60 -9.96 9.93
C ALA A 106 -6.46 -10.73 11.24
N GLN A 107 -7.04 -11.93 11.31
CA GLN A 107 -6.97 -12.82 12.46
C GLN A 107 -6.89 -14.28 11.96
N PRO A 108 -5.71 -14.93 11.98
CA PRO A 108 -4.40 -14.44 12.47
C PRO A 108 -3.78 -13.37 11.53
N PRO A 109 -2.69 -12.68 11.96
CA PRO A 109 -1.91 -11.81 11.08
C PRO A 109 -1.41 -12.54 9.83
N LEU A 110 -1.41 -11.85 8.68
CA LEU A 110 -0.96 -12.42 7.41
C LEU A 110 0.56 -12.67 7.38
N ALA A 111 1.35 -11.70 7.84
CA ALA A 111 2.79 -11.85 7.94
C ALA A 111 3.15 -12.91 8.99
N ALA A 112 4.17 -13.74 8.71
CA ALA A 112 4.64 -14.75 9.64
C ALA A 112 5.76 -14.23 10.55
N GLY A 113 5.79 -14.69 11.80
CA GLY A 113 6.89 -14.44 12.74
C GLY A 113 7.11 -12.95 13.03
N PHE A 114 8.37 -12.53 13.10
CA PHE A 114 8.76 -11.15 13.44
C PHE A 114 8.28 -10.10 12.44
N ASN A 115 7.97 -10.48 11.19
CA ASN A 115 7.42 -9.54 10.20
C ASN A 115 6.00 -9.09 10.53
N SER A 116 5.29 -9.83 11.39
CA SER A 116 3.96 -9.44 11.89
C SER A 116 4.01 -8.46 13.05
N LEU A 117 5.21 -8.19 13.60
CA LEU A 117 5.38 -7.25 14.71
C LEU A 117 5.54 -5.82 14.19
N PRO A 118 4.99 -4.83 14.91
CA PRO A 118 4.27 -4.96 16.17
C PRO A 118 2.77 -5.29 16.06
N GLN A 119 2.19 -5.30 14.85
CA GLN A 119 0.74 -5.39 14.62
C GLN A 119 0.07 -6.63 15.22
N ALA A 120 0.78 -7.76 15.29
CA ALA A 120 0.30 -8.99 15.90
C ALA A 120 0.09 -8.90 17.43
N LEU A 121 0.73 -7.92 18.07
CA LEU A 121 0.65 -7.67 19.52
C LEU A 121 -0.36 -6.57 19.87
N MET A 122 -1.03 -5.98 18.87
CA MET A 122 -1.96 -4.88 19.06
C MET A 122 -3.42 -5.36 19.15
N PRO A 123 -4.31 -4.60 19.82
CA PRO A 123 -4.06 -3.31 20.47
C PRO A 123 -3.59 -3.40 21.93
N TYR A 124 -3.37 -4.62 22.44
CA TYR A 124 -2.87 -4.85 23.79
C TYR A 124 -1.99 -6.10 23.80
N ALA A 125 -0.84 -6.01 24.49
CA ALA A 125 0.08 -7.12 24.69
C ALA A 125 0.35 -7.33 26.19
N GLU A 126 0.40 -8.60 26.60
CA GLU A 126 0.86 -8.98 27.93
C GLU A 126 2.32 -9.44 27.86
N VAL A 127 3.13 -9.01 28.82
CA VAL A 127 4.54 -9.40 28.90
C VAL A 127 4.74 -10.28 30.13
N GLY A 128 5.14 -11.53 29.90
CA GLY A 128 5.54 -12.44 30.96
C GLY A 128 6.92 -12.08 31.50
N ILE A 129 7.01 -11.86 32.82
CA ILE A 129 8.26 -11.61 33.55
C ILE A 129 8.45 -12.67 34.64
N ALA A 130 9.71 -13.02 34.95
CA ALA A 130 10.00 -13.95 36.04
C ALA A 130 9.67 -13.30 37.40
N PRO A 131 9.26 -14.09 38.42
CA PRO A 131 8.97 -13.56 39.75
C PRO A 131 10.18 -12.83 40.35
N ASP A 132 9.91 -11.67 40.97
CA ASP A 132 10.89 -10.85 41.71
C ASP A 132 12.17 -10.47 40.94
N ASN A 133 12.13 -10.40 39.60
CA ASN A 133 13.29 -10.09 38.78
C ASN A 133 13.22 -8.70 38.14
N PHE A 134 13.81 -7.70 38.81
CA PHE A 134 13.91 -6.33 38.28
C PHE A 134 14.61 -6.24 36.91
N VAL A 135 15.65 -7.07 36.69
CA VAL A 135 16.40 -7.08 35.42
C VAL A 135 15.52 -7.55 34.26
N ASP A 136 14.62 -8.50 34.51
CA ASP A 136 13.67 -8.94 33.49
C ASP A 136 12.60 -7.88 33.22
N THR A 137 12.16 -7.13 34.23
CA THR A 137 11.27 -5.98 34.05
C THR A 137 11.92 -4.87 33.21
N ASP A 138 13.17 -4.49 33.51
CA ASP A 138 13.90 -3.50 32.71
C ASP A 138 14.04 -3.96 31.25
N ARG A 139 14.41 -5.23 31.02
CA ARG A 139 14.52 -5.80 29.67
C ARG A 139 13.17 -5.81 28.95
N ALA A 140 12.09 -6.18 29.63
CA ALA A 140 10.74 -6.15 29.09
C ALA A 140 10.35 -4.75 28.62
N VAL A 141 10.62 -3.72 29.44
CA VAL A 141 10.37 -2.32 29.07
C VAL A 141 11.17 -1.91 27.84
N GLN A 142 12.47 -2.27 27.76
CA GLN A 142 13.29 -1.95 26.58
C GLN A 142 12.76 -2.62 25.30
N ILE A 143 12.29 -3.87 25.38
CA ILE A 143 11.72 -4.59 24.24
C ILE A 143 10.42 -3.92 23.79
N VAL A 144 9.50 -3.63 24.71
CA VAL A 144 8.22 -2.97 24.39
C VAL A 144 8.45 -1.58 23.79
N LEU A 145 9.39 -0.79 24.34
CA LEU A 145 9.77 0.51 23.76
C LEU A 145 10.38 0.36 22.36
N GLY A 146 11.19 -0.69 22.15
CA GLY A 146 11.71 -1.04 20.83
C GLY A 146 10.60 -1.33 19.83
N LEU A 147 9.61 -2.15 20.20
CA LEU A 147 8.45 -2.46 19.38
C LEU A 147 7.58 -1.21 19.13
N GLN A 148 7.38 -0.35 20.13
CA GLN A 148 6.62 0.90 19.98
C GLN A 148 7.26 1.82 18.94
N ARG A 149 8.58 1.89 18.87
CA ARG A 149 9.30 2.70 17.85
C ARG A 149 9.09 2.18 16.42
N LEU A 150 8.60 0.96 16.25
CA LEU A 150 8.23 0.39 14.96
C LEU A 150 6.78 0.68 14.57
N SER A 151 5.99 1.29 15.46
CA SER A 151 4.60 1.64 15.21
C SER A 151 4.39 3.15 15.28
N VAL A 152 3.47 3.67 14.47
CA VAL A 152 2.95 5.04 14.62
C VAL A 152 1.85 5.08 15.68
N VAL A 153 1.12 3.97 15.87
CA VAL A 153 0.04 3.84 16.85
C VAL A 153 0.57 3.20 18.15
N PRO A 154 0.08 3.61 19.34
CA PRO A 154 0.42 2.94 20.59
C PRO A 154 0.14 1.43 20.55
N LEU A 155 1.10 0.67 21.08
CA LEU A 155 0.97 -0.76 21.39
C LEU A 155 -0.03 -1.03 22.51
#